data_AF-A0A6P1F9R1-F1
#
_entry.id   AF-A0A6P1F9R1-F1
#
_cell.length_a   1.000
_cell.length_b   1.000
_cell.length_c   1.000
_cell.angle_alpha   90.00
_cell.angle_beta   90.00
_cell.angle_gamma   90.00
#
_symmetry.space_group_name_H-M   'P 1'
#
loop_
_entity.id
_entity.type
_entity.pdbx_description
1 polymer ?
#
loop_
_entity_poly.entity_id
_entity_poly.type
_entity_poly.pdbx_seq_one_letter_code
_entity_poly.pdbx_strand_id
1 'polypeptide(L)'
;MSPLRTTARTVAVAAAALLLAGLVASPAQAKTTSAGGDYSVTVNGTTYNPAAGKDVKLKDVAVSGTIAVRGVNNRFDIRPSTLGVYDYTLTGAPDTQRMVTSPTVVFASKVPTLTAAQLSGARLSSLEVKDGSVVVILTTAAGKLKVQAKDGAQGGIFQMEPEFAGDVELVHTLGPGLFYFVNSFTGKVNFGNGVDAVTPAQSATGYHQMLLGKDSPQVATKTSQSGTVTTWTVSPGGRLGGVLGEDAIELSQGATDCTSQCQAQNRINGSLPVPPDPVNPTPIG
;
A
#
# COMPACT_ATOMS: atom_id res chain seq x y z
N MET A 1 -68.80 -24.95 -33.08
CA MET A 1 -68.05 -23.78 -32.58
C MET A 1 -66.58 -24.06 -32.80
N SER A 2 -65.89 -23.13 -33.46
CA SER A 2 -64.48 -23.18 -33.87
C SER A 2 -63.50 -23.26 -32.68
N PRO A 3 -62.22 -23.58 -32.96
CA PRO A 3 -61.33 -24.45 -32.16
C PRO A 3 -60.20 -23.68 -31.44
N LEU A 4 -59.50 -24.29 -30.48
CA LEU A 4 -58.16 -23.87 -30.00
C LEU A 4 -57.67 -24.91 -28.96
N ARG A 5 -56.42 -25.37 -28.85
CA ARG A 5 -55.17 -25.22 -29.60
C ARG A 5 -54.19 -26.30 -29.12
N THR A 6 -53.37 -26.77 -30.03
CA THR A 6 -52.23 -27.67 -29.90
C THR A 6 -51.18 -27.17 -28.89
N THR A 7 -50.64 -28.05 -28.04
CA THR A 7 -49.42 -27.77 -27.25
C THR A 7 -48.29 -28.66 -27.76
N ALA A 8 -47.47 -28.10 -28.64
CA ALA A 8 -46.18 -28.67 -29.01
C ALA A 8 -45.14 -28.21 -27.97
N ARG A 9 -44.50 -29.17 -27.30
CA ARG A 9 -43.30 -28.93 -26.48
C ARG A 9 -42.08 -29.01 -27.39
N THR A 10 -41.41 -27.89 -27.58
CA THR A 10 -40.05 -27.86 -28.13
C THR A 10 -39.20 -27.02 -27.18
N VAL A 11 -38.37 -27.69 -26.38
CA VAL A 11 -37.37 -27.06 -25.53
C VAL A 11 -36.14 -26.82 -26.39
N ALA A 12 -35.86 -25.56 -26.73
CA ALA A 12 -34.60 -25.16 -27.33
C ALA A 12 -33.56 -24.98 -26.23
N VAL A 13 -32.52 -25.82 -26.23
CA VAL A 13 -31.33 -25.66 -25.40
C VAL A 13 -30.40 -24.68 -26.12
N ALA A 14 -30.31 -23.45 -25.65
CA ALA A 14 -29.30 -22.49 -26.09
C ALA A 14 -28.03 -22.69 -25.24
N ALA A 15 -26.94 -23.09 -25.89
CA ALA A 15 -25.62 -23.24 -25.28
C ALA A 15 -25.03 -21.85 -24.98
N ALA A 16 -24.73 -21.59 -23.70
CA ALA A 16 -23.98 -20.41 -23.27
C ALA A 16 -22.47 -20.72 -23.35
N ALA A 17 -21.77 -20.07 -24.29
CA ALA A 17 -20.32 -20.08 -24.35
C ALA A 17 -19.75 -19.15 -23.26
N LEU A 18 -19.13 -19.73 -22.23
CA LEU A 18 -18.37 -19.00 -21.22
C LEU A 18 -16.97 -18.64 -21.78
N LEU A 19 -16.79 -17.38 -22.14
CA LEU A 19 -15.48 -16.79 -22.36
C LEU A 19 -14.79 -16.56 -21.01
N LEU A 20 -13.85 -17.44 -20.64
CA LEU A 20 -12.89 -17.15 -19.56
C LEU A 20 -11.85 -16.14 -20.06
N ALA A 21 -12.14 -14.85 -19.89
CA ALA A 21 -11.12 -13.81 -19.96
C ALA A 21 -10.41 -13.71 -18.61
N GLY A 22 -9.08 -13.92 -18.62
CA GLY A 22 -8.22 -13.87 -17.45
C GLY A 22 -8.34 -12.56 -16.68
N LEU A 23 -8.74 -12.65 -15.42
CA LEU A 23 -8.78 -11.55 -14.48
C LEU A 23 -7.36 -11.29 -13.94
N VAL A 24 -6.59 -10.49 -14.68
CA VAL A 24 -5.41 -9.83 -14.12
C VAL A 24 -5.87 -8.76 -13.12
N ALA A 25 -5.64 -8.99 -11.83
CA ALA A 25 -5.87 -8.00 -10.79
C ALA A 25 -4.99 -6.76 -11.07
N SER A 26 -5.62 -5.65 -11.42
CA SER A 26 -4.93 -4.37 -11.64
C SER A 26 -4.58 -3.73 -10.28
N PRO A 27 -3.38 -3.16 -10.10
CA PRO A 27 -3.01 -2.51 -8.84
C PRO A 27 -3.91 -1.30 -8.55
N ALA A 28 -4.32 -1.14 -7.29
CA ALA A 28 -5.09 0.01 -6.81
C ALA A 28 -4.25 1.28 -6.93
N GLN A 29 -4.72 2.33 -7.61
CA GLN A 29 -3.96 3.58 -7.77
C GLN A 29 -4.42 4.66 -6.79
N ALA A 30 -3.48 5.14 -5.95
CA ALA A 30 -3.60 6.42 -5.26
C ALA A 30 -3.34 7.58 -6.26
N LYS A 31 -3.94 8.75 -6.02
CA LYS A 31 -3.81 9.93 -6.90
C LYS A 31 -2.45 10.59 -6.69
N THR A 32 -1.44 10.16 -7.44
CA THR A 32 -0.15 10.85 -7.47
C THR A 32 -0.16 11.87 -8.61
N THR A 33 -0.33 13.16 -8.29
CA THR A 33 -0.04 14.25 -9.26
C THR A 33 1.44 14.63 -9.28
N SER A 34 2.26 13.97 -8.46
CA SER A 34 3.72 14.17 -8.41
C SER A 34 4.34 13.87 -9.77
N ALA A 35 4.99 14.88 -10.35
CA ALA A 35 5.85 14.70 -11.50
C ALA A 35 7.16 14.02 -11.03
N GLY A 36 7.56 12.92 -11.68
CA GLY A 36 8.95 12.46 -11.60
C GLY A 36 9.35 11.55 -10.44
N GLY A 37 8.43 10.68 -9.98
CA GLY A 37 8.83 9.54 -9.16
C GLY A 37 9.68 8.55 -9.95
N ASP A 38 10.68 7.95 -9.31
CA ASP A 38 11.52 6.90 -9.89
C ASP A 38 11.98 5.93 -8.81
N TYR A 39 12.28 4.69 -9.17
CA TYR A 39 12.86 3.73 -8.24
C TYR A 39 14.11 3.07 -8.83
N SER A 40 15.13 2.99 -7.99
CA SER A 40 16.22 2.03 -8.14
C SER A 40 16.13 0.98 -7.03
N VAL A 41 16.38 -0.28 -7.38
CA VAL A 41 16.33 -1.40 -6.44
C VAL A 41 17.66 -2.14 -6.44
N THR A 42 18.26 -2.33 -5.28
CA THR A 42 19.50 -3.10 -5.13
C THR A 42 19.20 -4.46 -4.51
N VAL A 43 19.59 -5.53 -5.20
CA VAL A 43 19.47 -6.93 -4.76
C VAL A 43 20.85 -7.57 -4.82
N ASN A 44 21.33 -8.15 -3.71
CA ASN A 44 22.64 -8.79 -3.60
C ASN A 44 23.81 -7.92 -4.13
N GLY A 45 23.74 -6.60 -3.91
CA GLY A 45 24.76 -5.64 -4.37
C GLY A 45 24.60 -5.17 -5.82
N THR A 46 23.69 -5.74 -6.61
CA THR A 46 23.40 -5.28 -7.98
C THR A 46 22.23 -4.30 -7.97
N THR A 47 22.42 -3.12 -8.53
CA THR A 47 21.38 -2.08 -8.66
C THR A 47 20.65 -2.17 -10.00
N TYR A 48 19.33 -2.22 -9.95
CA TYR A 48 18.41 -2.22 -11.07
C TYR A 48 17.69 -0.87 -11.11
N ASN A 49 18.01 -0.06 -12.12
CA ASN A 49 17.48 1.29 -12.32
C ASN A 49 17.10 1.48 -13.80
N PRO A 50 15.87 1.13 -14.20
CA PRO A 50 15.46 1.22 -15.60
C PRO A 50 15.30 2.69 -16.02
N ALA A 51 15.66 3.02 -17.27
CA ALA A 51 15.35 4.34 -17.82
C ALA A 51 13.83 4.56 -17.92
N ALA A 52 13.39 5.81 -17.92
CA ALA A 52 11.97 6.17 -18.04
C ALA A 52 11.29 5.48 -19.24
N GLY A 53 10.09 4.93 -19.02
CA GLY A 53 9.34 4.16 -20.02
C GLY A 53 9.85 2.74 -20.24
N LYS A 54 10.88 2.30 -19.51
CA LYS A 54 11.40 0.92 -19.52
C LYS A 54 11.07 0.21 -18.21
N ASP A 55 11.05 -1.10 -18.28
CA ASP A 55 10.98 -1.97 -17.12
C ASP A 55 12.27 -2.77 -16.95
N VAL A 56 12.51 -3.18 -15.70
CA VAL A 56 13.47 -4.23 -15.39
C VAL A 56 12.78 -5.27 -14.54
N LYS A 57 13.02 -6.54 -14.89
CA LYS A 57 12.41 -7.70 -14.25
C LYS A 57 13.49 -8.65 -13.80
N LEU A 58 13.35 -9.15 -12.58
CA LEU A 58 14.22 -10.16 -12.00
C LEU A 58 13.35 -11.28 -11.44
N LYS A 59 13.74 -12.53 -11.63
CA LYS A 59 12.98 -13.70 -11.20
C LYS A 59 13.88 -14.76 -10.58
N ASP A 60 13.32 -15.49 -9.63
CA ASP A 60 13.91 -16.68 -9.00
C ASP A 60 15.35 -16.47 -8.47
N VAL A 61 15.58 -15.34 -7.80
CA VAL A 61 16.88 -14.99 -7.22
C VAL A 61 16.94 -15.41 -5.76
N ALA A 62 17.98 -16.15 -5.40
CA ALA A 62 18.34 -16.35 -3.99
C ALA A 62 18.79 -15.00 -3.43
N VAL A 63 18.18 -14.56 -2.33
CA VAL A 63 18.49 -13.26 -1.72
C VAL A 63 19.28 -13.44 -0.44
N SER A 64 20.37 -12.70 -0.34
CA SER A 64 21.21 -12.62 0.85
C SER A 64 21.26 -11.16 1.30
N GLY A 65 20.76 -10.88 2.50
CA GLY A 65 20.73 -9.53 3.05
C GLY A 65 19.57 -8.68 2.53
N THR A 66 19.75 -7.36 2.62
CA THR A 66 18.69 -6.37 2.36
C THR A 66 18.43 -6.17 0.87
N ILE A 67 17.16 -6.07 0.49
CA ILE A 67 16.72 -5.49 -0.79
C ILE A 67 16.46 -4.01 -0.53
N ALA A 68 17.30 -3.15 -1.09
CA ALA A 68 17.21 -1.71 -0.88
C ALA A 68 16.39 -1.06 -2.00
N VAL A 69 15.25 -0.44 -1.66
CA VAL A 69 14.41 0.31 -2.59
C VAL A 69 14.65 1.80 -2.36
N ARG A 70 15.07 2.52 -3.41
CA ARG A 70 15.46 3.93 -3.32
C ARG A 70 14.76 4.71 -4.42
N GLY A 71 13.83 5.58 -4.02
CA GLY A 71 13.19 6.52 -4.92
C GLY A 71 13.51 7.98 -4.60
N VAL A 72 12.94 8.88 -5.39
CA VAL A 72 13.08 10.33 -5.27
C VAL A 72 12.32 10.82 -4.04
N ASN A 73 11.06 10.40 -3.88
CA ASN A 73 10.16 10.89 -2.85
C ASN A 73 10.12 9.99 -1.61
N ASN A 74 10.29 8.69 -1.80
CA ASN A 74 10.37 7.76 -0.70
C ASN A 74 11.41 6.64 -0.91
N ARG A 75 11.80 6.01 0.19
CA ARG A 75 12.75 4.89 0.21
C ARG A 75 12.46 3.95 1.37
N PHE A 76 12.84 2.70 1.23
CA PHE A 76 12.68 1.68 2.27
C PHE A 76 13.56 0.46 2.00
N ASP A 77 13.68 -0.41 3.00
CA ASP A 77 14.40 -1.66 2.92
C ASP A 77 13.46 -2.84 3.10
N ILE A 78 13.63 -3.90 2.30
CA ILE A 78 12.97 -5.18 2.53
C ILE A 78 14.02 -6.16 3.05
N ARG A 79 13.74 -6.80 4.19
CA ARG A 79 14.62 -7.82 4.77
C ARG A 79 13.99 -9.22 4.59
N PRO A 80 14.55 -10.09 3.73
CA PRO A 80 14.07 -11.45 3.53
C PRO A 80 14.05 -12.28 4.82
N SER A 81 14.94 -12.01 5.78
CA SER A 81 15.02 -12.74 7.05
C SER A 81 13.79 -12.59 7.95
N THR A 82 12.99 -11.53 7.75
CA THR A 82 11.73 -11.33 8.49
C THR A 82 10.54 -11.13 7.55
N LEU A 83 10.76 -11.16 6.23
CA LEU A 83 9.83 -10.67 5.22
C LEU A 83 9.26 -9.27 5.58
N GLY A 84 10.07 -8.43 6.23
CA GLY A 84 9.61 -7.14 6.75
C GLY A 84 10.07 -5.98 5.86
N VAL A 85 9.31 -4.89 5.89
CA VAL A 85 9.71 -3.59 5.37
C VAL A 85 10.22 -2.73 6.52
N TYR A 86 11.33 -2.04 6.31
CA TYR A 86 12.00 -1.22 7.31
C TYR A 86 12.30 0.16 6.76
N ASP A 87 12.35 1.14 7.66
CA ASP A 87 12.82 2.49 7.40
C ASP A 87 12.11 3.17 6.22
N TYR A 88 10.78 2.99 6.12
CA TYR A 88 9.98 3.66 5.11
C TYR A 88 10.01 5.16 5.35
N THR A 89 10.73 5.86 4.49
CA THR A 89 11.16 7.24 4.68
C THR A 89 10.63 8.10 3.56
N LEU A 90 9.98 9.21 3.91
CA LEU A 90 9.77 10.31 2.96
C LEU A 90 11.06 11.13 2.91
N THR A 91 11.58 11.41 1.72
CA THR A 91 12.89 12.04 1.54
C THR A 91 12.87 13.55 1.78
N GLY A 92 11.71 14.18 1.58
CA GLY A 92 11.54 15.64 1.58
C GLY A 92 11.90 16.32 0.26
N ALA A 93 12.03 15.53 -0.82
CA ALA A 93 12.26 16.05 -2.17
C ALA A 93 11.26 17.19 -2.50
N PRO A 94 11.72 18.28 -3.15
CA PRO A 94 10.84 19.38 -3.53
C PRO A 94 9.70 18.91 -4.45
N ASP A 95 8.48 19.05 -3.96
CA ASP A 95 7.23 18.76 -4.68
C ASP A 95 6.11 19.57 -4.01
N THR A 96 5.11 19.99 -4.77
CA THR A 96 3.97 20.77 -4.25
C THR A 96 3.12 20.02 -3.24
N GLN A 97 3.21 18.69 -3.23
CA GLN A 97 2.51 17.77 -2.35
C GLN A 97 3.40 17.17 -1.27
N ARG A 98 4.69 17.54 -1.18
CA ARG A 98 5.58 16.99 -0.14
C ARG A 98 5.02 17.29 1.26
N MET A 99 5.17 16.34 2.18
CA MET A 99 4.71 16.49 3.57
C MET A 99 5.84 16.75 4.57
N VAL A 100 7.09 16.64 4.11
CA VAL A 100 8.28 16.86 4.94
C VAL A 100 9.33 17.60 4.11
N THR A 101 10.21 18.33 4.79
CA THR A 101 11.30 19.11 4.17
C THR A 101 12.67 18.48 4.39
N SER A 102 12.74 17.43 5.21
CA SER A 102 13.92 16.62 5.49
C SER A 102 13.55 15.14 5.54
N PRO A 103 14.53 14.22 5.42
CA PRO A 103 14.25 12.79 5.53
C PRO A 103 13.55 12.44 6.85
N THR A 104 12.36 11.84 6.74
CA THR A 104 11.53 11.46 7.88
C THR A 104 11.08 10.02 7.74
N VAL A 105 11.49 9.18 8.68
CA VAL A 105 11.05 7.78 8.75
C VAL A 105 9.59 7.78 9.21
N VAL A 106 8.67 7.38 8.31
CA VAL A 106 7.24 7.28 8.64
C VAL A 106 6.96 5.96 9.35
N PHE A 107 7.50 4.86 8.84
CA PHE A 107 7.46 3.56 9.51
C PHE A 107 8.89 3.08 9.76
N ALA A 108 9.23 2.91 11.04
CA ALA A 108 10.45 2.21 11.42
C ALA A 108 10.40 0.76 10.90
N SER A 109 9.23 0.12 11.02
CA SER A 109 9.04 -1.21 10.47
C SER A 109 7.57 -1.55 10.19
N LYS A 110 7.38 -2.46 9.23
CA LYS A 110 6.14 -3.20 8.97
C LYS A 110 6.53 -4.66 8.77
N VAL A 111 6.25 -5.51 9.76
CA VAL A 111 6.82 -6.86 9.83
C VAL A 111 5.72 -7.89 10.06
N PRO A 112 5.64 -8.95 9.23
CA PRO A 112 4.80 -10.09 9.54
C PRO A 112 5.39 -10.92 10.68
N THR A 113 4.57 -11.29 11.66
CA THR A 113 4.94 -12.24 12.71
C THR A 113 4.86 -13.65 12.13
N LEU A 114 6.02 -14.25 11.83
CA LEU A 114 6.14 -15.58 11.22
C LEU A 114 7.11 -16.44 12.03
N THR A 115 6.87 -17.75 12.06
CA THR A 115 7.79 -18.71 12.66
C THR A 115 9.08 -18.83 11.84
N ALA A 116 10.17 -19.30 12.46
CA ALA A 116 11.42 -19.57 11.77
C ALA A 116 11.26 -20.55 10.58
N ALA A 117 10.37 -21.54 10.72
CA ALA A 117 10.05 -22.48 9.65
C ALA A 117 9.38 -21.79 8.45
N GLN A 118 8.46 -20.84 8.71
CA GLN A 118 7.80 -20.08 7.66
C GLN A 118 8.75 -19.11 6.94
N LEU A 119 9.77 -18.59 7.62
CA LEU A 119 10.76 -17.67 7.04
C LEU A 119 11.87 -18.40 6.27
N SER A 120 12.00 -19.72 6.46
CA SER A 120 13.08 -20.50 5.89
C SER A 120 13.05 -20.52 4.36
N GLY A 121 14.23 -20.40 3.76
CA GLY A 121 14.41 -20.47 2.31
C GLY A 121 13.77 -19.32 1.54
N ALA A 122 13.66 -18.12 2.14
CA ALA A 122 13.15 -16.94 1.47
C ALA A 122 13.92 -16.64 0.16
N ARG A 123 13.20 -16.44 -0.94
CA ARG A 123 13.74 -16.10 -2.26
C ARG A 123 12.96 -14.95 -2.87
N LEU A 124 13.61 -14.18 -3.72
CA LEU A 124 12.95 -13.22 -4.59
C LEU A 124 12.42 -13.95 -5.82
N SER A 125 11.13 -14.27 -5.84
CA SER A 125 10.51 -14.94 -6.98
C SER A 125 10.22 -13.97 -8.13
N SER A 126 9.92 -12.71 -7.80
CA SER A 126 9.68 -11.66 -8.79
C SER A 126 10.05 -10.29 -8.25
N LEU A 127 10.74 -9.50 -9.06
CA LEU A 127 10.90 -8.06 -8.91
C LEU A 127 10.55 -7.43 -10.26
N GLU A 128 9.73 -6.40 -10.23
CA GLU A 128 9.45 -5.52 -11.36
C GLU A 128 9.65 -4.07 -10.89
N VAL A 129 10.48 -3.32 -11.62
CA VAL A 129 10.65 -1.88 -11.44
C VAL A 129 10.30 -1.21 -12.76
N LYS A 130 9.39 -0.24 -12.71
CA LYS A 130 8.90 0.46 -13.90
C LYS A 130 8.23 1.78 -13.51
N ASP A 131 8.64 2.87 -14.16
CA ASP A 131 7.96 4.18 -14.11
C ASP A 131 7.56 4.60 -12.68
N GLY A 132 8.54 4.66 -11.77
CA GLY A 132 8.30 5.04 -10.37
C GLY A 132 7.44 4.04 -9.58
N SER A 133 7.25 2.83 -10.08
CA SER A 133 6.55 1.73 -9.40
C SER A 133 7.50 0.55 -9.17
N VAL A 134 7.34 -0.11 -8.03
CA VAL A 134 8.06 -1.34 -7.71
C VAL A 134 7.07 -2.40 -7.21
N VAL A 135 7.23 -3.63 -7.68
CA VAL A 135 6.53 -4.82 -7.17
C VAL A 135 7.58 -5.88 -6.84
N VAL A 136 7.61 -6.31 -5.59
CA VAL A 136 8.52 -7.35 -5.07
C VAL A 136 7.68 -8.49 -4.55
N ILE A 137 7.98 -9.72 -4.96
CA ILE A 137 7.37 -10.94 -4.43
C ILE A 137 8.49 -11.79 -3.83
N LEU A 138 8.42 -11.99 -2.53
CA LEU A 138 9.25 -12.93 -1.78
C LEU A 138 8.47 -14.22 -1.55
N THR A 139 9.09 -15.37 -1.79
CA THR A 139 8.50 -16.68 -1.55
C THR A 139 9.34 -17.47 -0.56
N THR A 140 8.67 -18.32 0.21
CA THR A 140 9.23 -19.34 1.10
C THR A 140 8.52 -20.65 0.78
N ALA A 141 8.92 -21.75 1.41
CA ALA A 141 8.16 -23.00 1.30
C ALA A 141 6.75 -22.91 1.92
N ALA A 142 6.51 -21.97 2.84
CA ALA A 142 5.27 -21.85 3.59
C ALA A 142 4.27 -20.83 3.02
N GLY A 143 4.71 -19.96 2.10
CA GLY A 143 3.88 -18.89 1.57
C GLY A 143 4.70 -17.80 0.89
N LYS A 144 4.05 -16.69 0.58
CA LYS A 144 4.66 -15.55 -0.11
C LYS A 144 4.24 -14.22 0.51
N LEU A 145 5.05 -13.19 0.24
CA LEU A 145 4.74 -11.81 0.55
C LEU A 145 4.93 -10.98 -0.71
N LYS A 146 3.88 -10.25 -1.11
CA LYS A 146 3.99 -9.18 -2.12
C LYS A 146 4.15 -7.83 -1.42
N VAL A 147 5.12 -7.04 -1.87
CA VAL A 147 5.27 -5.62 -1.53
C VAL A 147 5.14 -4.83 -2.82
N GLN A 148 4.27 -3.82 -2.83
CA GLN A 148 4.13 -2.91 -3.97
C GLN A 148 4.16 -1.47 -3.49
N ALA A 149 4.91 -0.64 -4.21
CA ALA A 149 5.03 0.77 -3.89
C ALA A 149 5.07 1.66 -5.13
N LYS A 150 4.69 2.93 -4.98
CA LYS A 150 4.90 4.01 -5.94
C LYS A 150 5.70 5.15 -5.32
N ASP A 151 6.59 5.74 -6.09
CA ASP A 151 7.43 6.84 -5.64
C ASP A 151 6.70 8.19 -5.78
N GLY A 152 5.72 8.43 -4.91
CA GLY A 152 4.98 9.69 -4.87
C GLY A 152 5.40 10.58 -3.69
N ALA A 153 5.27 11.90 -3.84
CA ALA A 153 5.54 12.89 -2.77
C ALA A 153 4.66 12.69 -1.52
N GLN A 154 3.43 12.21 -1.72
CA GLN A 154 2.54 11.74 -0.65
C GLN A 154 2.65 10.22 -0.44
N GLY A 155 3.84 9.65 -0.60
CA GLY A 155 4.11 8.22 -0.45
C GLY A 155 3.51 7.30 -1.51
N GLY A 156 2.61 7.79 -2.38
CA GLY A 156 1.97 6.97 -3.40
C GLY A 156 1.24 5.75 -2.82
N ILE A 157 1.09 4.71 -3.63
CA ILE A 157 0.65 3.39 -3.14
C ILE A 157 1.80 2.81 -2.31
N PHE A 158 1.52 2.30 -1.12
CA PHE A 158 2.39 1.33 -0.43
C PHE A 158 1.53 0.22 0.16
N GLN A 159 1.77 -1.04 -0.21
CA GLN A 159 0.97 -2.18 0.25
C GLN A 159 1.80 -3.44 0.46
N MET A 160 1.46 -4.19 1.50
CA MET A 160 1.96 -5.53 1.81
C MET A 160 0.81 -6.54 1.72
N GLU A 161 1.01 -7.64 1.00
CA GLU A 161 0.02 -8.70 0.82
C GLU A 161 0.66 -10.05 1.20
N PRO A 162 0.55 -10.48 2.46
CA PRO A 162 0.99 -11.81 2.88
C PRO A 162 -0.01 -12.87 2.42
N GLU A 163 0.50 -13.99 1.90
CA GLU A 163 -0.31 -15.15 1.50
C GLU A 163 0.36 -16.42 2.03
N PHE A 164 -0.12 -16.88 3.18
CA PHE A 164 0.30 -18.09 3.88
C PHE A 164 -0.92 -18.98 4.13
N ALA A 165 -0.72 -20.18 4.71
CA ALA A 165 -1.79 -21.14 4.94
C ALA A 165 -2.92 -20.64 5.86
N GLY A 166 -2.68 -19.60 6.66
CA GLY A 166 -3.67 -18.97 7.52
C GLY A 166 -3.38 -17.49 7.71
N ASP A 167 -4.09 -16.89 8.66
CA ASP A 167 -3.94 -15.50 9.01
C ASP A 167 -2.49 -15.16 9.42
N VAL A 168 -2.02 -14.00 8.97
CA VAL A 168 -0.70 -13.46 9.31
C VAL A 168 -0.89 -12.19 10.12
N GLU A 169 -0.27 -12.15 11.29
CA GLU A 169 -0.17 -10.92 12.07
C GLU A 169 0.87 -9.99 11.43
N LEU A 170 0.51 -8.73 11.21
CA LEU A 170 1.39 -7.66 10.75
C LEU A 170 1.52 -6.59 11.83
N VAL A 171 2.75 -6.32 12.25
CA VAL A 171 3.07 -5.27 13.22
C VAL A 171 3.64 -4.07 12.49
N HIS A 172 2.98 -2.91 12.63
CA HIS A 172 3.44 -1.63 12.13
C HIS A 172 3.96 -0.79 13.29
N THR A 173 5.19 -0.30 13.16
CA THR A 173 5.82 0.62 14.11
C THR A 173 6.14 1.92 13.40
N LEU A 174 5.58 3.03 13.89
CA LEU A 174 5.86 4.37 13.39
C LEU A 174 7.32 4.75 13.67
N GLY A 175 7.88 5.60 12.81
CA GLY A 175 9.21 6.14 13.03
C GLY A 175 9.28 7.13 14.19
N PRO A 176 10.50 7.50 14.64
CA PRO A 176 10.69 8.46 15.72
C PRO A 176 9.98 9.79 15.47
N GLY A 177 9.31 10.31 16.51
CA GLY A 177 8.58 11.58 16.43
C GLY A 177 7.22 11.52 15.73
N LEU A 178 6.82 10.35 15.22
CA LEU A 178 5.47 10.13 14.72
C LEU A 178 4.60 9.44 15.78
N PHE A 179 3.30 9.70 15.71
CA PHE A 179 2.30 9.11 16.58
C PHE A 179 0.96 8.93 15.87
N TYR A 180 0.19 7.95 16.35
CA TYR A 180 -1.22 7.77 16.01
C TYR A 180 -2.09 8.72 16.83
N PHE A 181 -3.11 9.30 16.21
CA PHE A 181 -4.08 10.19 16.87
C PHE A 181 -5.49 9.99 16.28
N VAL A 182 -6.52 10.40 17.01
CA VAL A 182 -7.89 10.47 16.46
C VAL A 182 -8.06 11.81 15.78
N ASN A 183 -8.37 11.80 14.49
CA ASN A 183 -8.63 13.01 13.74
C ASN A 183 -10.00 13.58 14.13
N SER A 184 -10.00 14.83 14.61
CA SER A 184 -11.20 15.52 15.11
C SER A 184 -12.29 15.74 14.06
N PHE A 185 -11.93 15.78 12.77
CA PHE A 185 -12.87 16.03 11.68
C PHE A 185 -13.47 14.74 11.12
N THR A 186 -12.72 13.63 11.14
CA THR A 186 -13.16 12.37 10.53
C THR A 186 -13.57 11.30 11.55
N GLY A 187 -13.15 11.46 12.82
CA GLY A 187 -13.24 10.42 13.85
C GLY A 187 -12.37 9.19 13.59
N LYS A 188 -11.58 9.19 12.50
CA LYS A 188 -10.71 8.07 12.12
C LYS A 188 -9.34 8.21 12.80
N VAL A 189 -8.65 7.09 12.95
CA VAL A 189 -7.26 7.09 13.37
C VAL A 189 -6.37 7.50 12.20
N ASN A 190 -5.58 8.55 12.41
CA ASN A 190 -4.48 8.95 11.54
C ASN A 190 -3.14 8.79 12.28
N PHE A 191 -2.04 8.92 11.54
CA PHE A 191 -0.71 9.12 12.10
C PHE A 191 -0.04 10.34 11.46
N GLY A 192 0.89 10.95 12.19
CA GLY A 192 1.61 12.15 11.74
C GLY A 192 2.66 12.57 12.76
N ASN A 193 3.28 13.73 12.53
CA ASN A 193 4.26 14.34 13.44
C ASN A 193 3.74 15.59 14.16
N GLY A 194 2.49 15.98 13.91
CA GLY A 194 1.85 17.16 14.52
C GLY A 194 2.40 18.51 14.06
N VAL A 195 3.18 18.56 12.97
CA VAL A 195 3.68 19.82 12.39
C VAL A 195 2.68 20.33 11.35
N ASP A 196 2.17 21.54 11.57
CA ASP A 196 1.22 22.21 10.67
C ASP A 196 1.79 22.40 9.26
N ALA A 197 0.91 22.40 8.26
CA ALA A 197 1.28 22.75 6.89
C ALA A 197 1.89 24.17 6.80
N VAL A 198 2.90 24.32 5.96
CA VAL A 198 3.52 25.60 5.62
C VAL A 198 3.22 25.89 4.15
N THR A 199 2.56 27.02 3.88
CA THR A 199 2.20 27.42 2.51
C THR A 199 3.37 28.06 1.77
N PRO A 200 3.36 28.08 0.42
CA PRO A 200 4.36 28.80 -0.37
C PRO A 200 4.46 30.30 -0.05
N ALA A 201 3.35 30.90 0.41
CA ALA A 201 3.34 32.31 0.85
C ALA A 201 4.09 32.52 2.17
N GLN A 202 4.10 31.53 3.05
CA GLN A 202 4.84 31.58 4.32
C GLN A 202 6.33 31.24 4.12
N SER A 203 6.65 30.32 3.21
CA SER A 203 8.03 29.94 2.91
C SER A 203 8.19 29.46 1.47
N ALA A 204 8.96 30.20 0.66
CA ALA A 204 9.16 29.87 -0.76
C ALA A 204 9.87 28.53 -0.99
N THR A 205 10.72 28.09 -0.05
CA THR A 205 11.53 26.86 -0.17
C THR A 205 11.26 25.85 0.93
N GLY A 206 10.57 26.24 2.01
CA GLY A 206 10.24 25.41 3.16
C GLY A 206 8.77 25.00 3.24
N TYR A 207 7.95 25.32 2.24
CA TYR A 207 6.55 24.90 2.22
C TYR A 207 6.40 23.38 2.24
N HIS A 208 5.40 22.87 2.93
CA HIS A 208 5.05 21.46 2.95
C HIS A 208 3.59 21.31 3.41
N GLN A 209 2.97 20.20 3.02
CA GLN A 209 1.69 19.79 3.59
C GLN A 209 1.88 19.21 4.99
N MET A 210 0.82 19.10 5.77
CA MET A 210 0.86 18.37 7.04
C MET A 210 1.18 16.89 6.78
N LEU A 211 2.08 16.29 7.55
CA LEU A 211 2.33 14.85 7.47
C LEU A 211 1.16 14.10 8.09
N LEU A 212 0.27 13.63 7.22
CA LEU A 212 -0.91 12.85 7.57
C LEU A 212 -0.86 11.51 6.87
N GLY A 213 -1.17 10.46 7.60
CA GLY A 213 -1.35 9.12 7.04
C GLY A 213 -2.40 8.31 7.78
N LYS A 214 -2.82 7.21 7.17
CA LYS A 214 -3.59 6.15 7.82
C LYS A 214 -3.21 4.79 7.28
N ASP A 215 -3.29 3.77 8.13
CA ASP A 215 -3.23 2.39 7.67
C ASP A 215 -4.47 2.09 6.81
N SER A 216 -4.29 1.32 5.74
CA SER A 216 -5.32 1.00 4.75
C SER A 216 -5.48 -0.52 4.64
N PRO A 217 -6.27 -1.14 5.53
CA PRO A 217 -6.52 -2.58 5.53
C PRO A 217 -7.48 -2.99 4.42
N GLN A 218 -7.37 -4.24 3.96
CA GLN A 218 -8.41 -4.95 3.24
C GLN A 218 -8.34 -6.43 3.61
N VAL A 219 -9.46 -7.01 4.04
CA VAL A 219 -9.50 -8.34 4.67
C VAL A 219 -8.42 -8.44 5.77
N ALA A 220 -8.36 -7.40 6.59
CA ALA A 220 -7.42 -7.27 7.68
C ALA A 220 -8.09 -6.55 8.86
N THR A 221 -7.89 -7.07 10.06
CA THR A 221 -8.54 -6.60 11.29
C THR A 221 -7.49 -6.10 12.26
N LYS A 222 -7.66 -4.87 12.78
CA LYS A 222 -6.77 -4.33 13.81
C LYS A 222 -7.01 -5.07 15.12
N THR A 223 -5.96 -5.64 15.71
CA THR A 223 -6.03 -6.37 16.98
C THR A 223 -5.54 -5.53 18.15
N SER A 224 -4.59 -4.63 17.93
CA SER A 224 -4.15 -3.69 18.97
C SER A 224 -3.64 -2.38 18.39
N GLN A 225 -3.67 -1.34 19.22
CA GLN A 225 -3.10 -0.04 18.91
C GLN A 225 -2.55 0.64 20.17
N SER A 226 -1.37 1.23 20.04
CA SER A 226 -0.78 2.19 20.97
C SER A 226 -0.52 3.52 20.24
N GLY A 227 0.14 4.47 20.92
CA GLY A 227 0.53 5.74 20.31
C GLY A 227 1.48 5.61 19.12
N THR A 228 2.23 4.50 18.98
CA THR A 228 3.22 4.34 17.90
C THR A 228 3.20 2.99 17.20
N VAL A 229 2.42 2.02 17.71
CA VAL A 229 2.38 0.66 17.16
C VAL A 229 0.94 0.25 16.89
N THR A 230 0.70 -0.36 15.73
CA THR A 230 -0.53 -1.10 15.45
C THR A 230 -0.23 -2.54 15.07
N THR A 231 -1.13 -3.44 15.45
CA THR A 231 -1.06 -4.86 15.10
C THR A 231 -2.34 -5.23 14.38
N TRP A 232 -2.20 -6.02 13.32
CA TRP A 232 -3.28 -6.39 12.42
C TRP A 232 -3.22 -7.86 12.09
N THR A 233 -4.36 -8.54 12.10
CA THR A 233 -4.49 -9.88 11.53
C THR A 233 -4.92 -9.74 10.07
N VAL A 234 -4.12 -10.25 9.14
CA VAL A 234 -4.39 -10.22 7.69
C VAL A 234 -4.71 -11.63 7.21
N SER A 235 -5.92 -11.85 6.69
CA SER A 235 -6.31 -13.15 6.17
C SER A 235 -5.73 -13.42 4.77
N PRO A 236 -5.63 -14.69 4.35
CA PRO A 236 -5.17 -15.03 3.00
C PRO A 236 -5.96 -14.27 1.91
N GLY A 237 -5.24 -13.63 0.99
CA GLY A 237 -5.82 -12.76 -0.05
C GLY A 237 -6.11 -11.33 0.42
N GLY A 238 -5.90 -11.03 1.69
CA GLY A 238 -5.93 -9.68 2.26
C GLY A 238 -4.66 -8.89 2.00
N ARG A 239 -4.71 -7.61 2.38
CA ARG A 239 -3.56 -6.70 2.28
C ARG A 239 -3.62 -5.62 3.33
N LEU A 240 -2.46 -5.10 3.67
CA LEU A 240 -2.31 -3.96 4.55
C LEU A 240 -1.36 -2.94 3.92
N GLY A 241 -1.88 -1.76 3.65
CA GLY A 241 -1.11 -0.65 3.10
C GLY A 241 -1.14 0.58 3.97
N GLY A 242 -0.70 1.69 3.38
CA GLY A 242 -0.91 3.03 3.92
C GLY A 242 -1.36 3.97 2.82
N VAL A 243 -2.09 5.01 3.20
CA VAL A 243 -2.31 6.19 2.37
C VAL A 243 -1.86 7.41 3.16
N LEU A 244 -1.29 8.40 2.47
CA LEU A 244 -0.83 9.65 3.08
C LEU A 244 -1.51 10.86 2.43
N GLY A 245 -1.31 12.03 3.02
CA GLY A 245 -1.83 13.30 2.54
C GLY A 245 -3.35 13.35 2.56
N GLU A 246 -3.94 13.97 1.53
CA GLU A 246 -5.38 14.17 1.40
C GLU A 246 -6.16 12.84 1.45
N ASP A 247 -5.63 11.79 0.80
CA ASP A 247 -6.21 10.44 0.78
C ASP A 247 -6.30 9.83 2.20
N ALA A 248 -5.50 10.32 3.15
CA ALA A 248 -5.54 9.88 4.54
C ALA A 248 -6.71 10.45 5.34
N ILE A 249 -7.28 11.57 4.91
CA ILE A 249 -8.35 12.29 5.63
C ILE A 249 -9.64 12.42 4.81
N GLU A 250 -9.66 11.95 3.56
CA GLU A 250 -10.86 11.91 2.74
C GLU A 250 -12.00 11.16 3.46
N LEU A 251 -13.22 11.74 3.42
CA LEU A 251 -14.44 11.24 4.07
C LEU A 251 -15.03 9.99 3.39
N SER A 252 -14.17 9.07 2.99
CA SER A 252 -14.55 7.78 2.42
C SER A 252 -15.23 6.87 3.43
N GLN A 253 -16.15 6.04 2.93
CA GLN A 253 -16.52 4.82 3.65
C GLN A 253 -15.24 3.98 3.83
N GLY A 254 -15.08 3.34 5.00
CA GLY A 254 -13.92 2.47 5.27
C GLY A 254 -13.76 1.37 4.21
N ALA A 255 -12.61 0.70 4.19
CA ALA A 255 -12.40 -0.44 3.28
C ALA A 255 -13.56 -1.44 3.42
N THR A 256 -14.28 -1.69 2.34
CA THR A 256 -15.41 -2.62 2.36
C THR A 256 -14.90 -4.05 2.49
N ASP A 257 -15.50 -4.84 3.38
CA ASP A 257 -15.29 -6.29 3.46
C ASP A 257 -15.75 -6.93 2.15
N CYS A 258 -14.81 -7.07 1.23
CA CYS A 258 -15.08 -7.66 -0.05
C CYS A 258 -14.64 -9.13 -0.01
N THR A 259 -15.63 -10.03 -0.12
CA THR A 259 -15.46 -11.48 0.02
C THR A 259 -15.38 -12.21 -1.34
N SER A 260 -15.62 -11.53 -2.47
CA SER A 260 -15.32 -12.04 -3.81
C SER A 260 -15.28 -10.93 -4.87
N GLN A 261 -14.45 -11.08 -5.91
CA GLN A 261 -14.33 -10.13 -7.05
C GLN A 261 -14.03 -8.67 -6.67
N CYS A 262 -13.09 -8.47 -5.75
CA CYS A 262 -12.65 -7.16 -5.29
C CYS A 262 -11.78 -6.45 -6.33
N GLN A 263 -12.40 -6.04 -7.43
CA GLN A 263 -11.83 -5.00 -8.28
C GLN A 263 -11.78 -3.70 -7.46
N ALA A 264 -10.75 -2.89 -7.66
CA ALA A 264 -10.60 -1.56 -7.07
C ALA A 264 -11.67 -0.60 -7.63
N GLN A 265 -12.95 -0.87 -7.36
CA GLN A 265 -14.12 -0.15 -7.88
C GLN A 265 -14.71 0.81 -6.84
N ASN A 266 -14.31 0.74 -5.57
CA ASN A 266 -14.56 1.80 -4.59
C ASN A 266 -13.52 2.93 -4.76
N ARG A 267 -13.35 3.42 -6.00
CA ARG A 267 -12.55 4.59 -6.30
C ARG A 267 -13.38 5.83 -6.04
N ILE A 268 -13.12 6.46 -4.91
CA ILE A 268 -13.60 7.80 -4.60
C ILE A 268 -12.87 8.87 -5.41
N ASN A 269 -11.70 8.61 -6.00
CA ASN A 269 -10.99 9.54 -6.92
C ASN A 269 -10.85 10.99 -6.41
N GLY A 270 -10.87 11.26 -5.10
CA GLY A 270 -10.93 12.62 -4.57
C GLY A 270 -12.27 13.33 -4.82
N SER A 271 -13.36 12.59 -5.01
CA SER A 271 -14.72 13.10 -5.22
C SER A 271 -15.42 13.45 -3.92
N LEU A 272 -14.81 13.14 -2.77
CA LEU A 272 -15.35 13.45 -1.47
C LEU A 272 -14.64 14.69 -0.87
N PRO A 273 -15.34 15.49 -0.06
CA PRO A 273 -14.72 16.63 0.60
C PRO A 273 -13.51 16.19 1.45
N VAL A 274 -12.40 16.88 1.24
CA VAL A 274 -11.23 16.82 2.12
C VAL A 274 -11.47 17.82 3.26
N PRO A 275 -11.55 17.37 4.53
CA PRO A 275 -11.72 18.29 5.65
C PRO A 275 -10.44 19.11 5.88
N PRO A 276 -10.52 20.18 6.71
CA PRO A 276 -9.32 20.91 7.15
C PRO A 276 -8.32 19.99 7.88
N ASP A 277 -7.06 20.43 7.92
CA ASP A 277 -6.02 19.77 8.71
C ASP A 277 -6.36 19.80 10.21
N PRO A 278 -6.14 18.68 10.94
CA PRO A 278 -6.33 18.64 12.39
C PRO A 278 -5.38 19.60 13.10
N VAL A 279 -5.93 20.39 14.03
CA VAL A 279 -5.16 21.34 14.84
C VAL A 279 -4.72 20.67 16.14
N ASN A 280 -3.43 20.76 16.49
CA ASN A 280 -2.85 20.18 17.71
C ASN A 280 -3.22 18.70 17.94
N PRO A 281 -2.90 17.79 16.99
CA PRO A 281 -3.22 16.37 17.16
C PRO A 281 -2.50 15.81 18.40
N THR A 282 -3.23 15.05 19.21
CA THR A 282 -2.71 14.44 20.45
C THR A 282 -2.53 12.93 20.27
N PRO A 283 -1.40 12.35 20.73
CA PRO A 283 -1.18 10.90 20.65
C PRO A 283 -2.31 10.10 21.33
N ILE A 284 -2.65 8.95 20.74
CA ILE A 284 -3.50 7.95 21.39
C ILE A 284 -2.69 7.23 22.47
N GLY A 285 -3.29 7.08 23.65
CA GLY A 285 -2.68 6.46 24.83
C GLY A 285 -2.39 7.50 25.90
#